data_AF-A0A3D3KMX5-F1
#
_entry.id   AF-A0A3D3KMX5-F1
#
_cell.length_a   1.000
_cell.length_b   1.000
_cell.length_c   1.000
_cell.angle_alpha   90.00
_cell.angle_beta   90.00
_cell.angle_gamma   90.00
#
_symmetry.space_group_name_H-M   'P 1'
#
loop_
_entity.id
_entity.type
_entity.pdbx_description
1 polymer ?
#
loop_
_entity_poly.entity_id
_entity_poly.type
_entity_poly.pdbx_seq_one_letter_code
_entity_poly.pdbx_strand_id
1 'polypeptide(L)' 'MSCYFRHMSDILKEAGIEVPADNKREVDRLIHSIVGVDYKNCPSTWKTVKGQGADKALRTIFVKELKRGFSGLAKKS' A
#
# COMPACT_ATOMS: atom_id res chain seq x y z
N MET A 1 -2.78 -14.42 -1.04
CA MET A 1 -2.28 -14.01 -2.37
C MET A 1 -2.57 -12.54 -2.51
N SER A 2 -1.55 -11.71 -2.70
CA SER A 2 -1.65 -10.25 -2.71
C SER A 2 -2.23 -9.75 -4.03
N CYS A 3 -3.55 -9.76 -4.13
CA CYS A 3 -4.34 -9.72 -5.37
C CYS A 3 -4.03 -8.51 -6.29
N TYR A 4 -3.63 -7.40 -5.70
CA TYR A 4 -3.56 -6.09 -6.36
C TYR A 4 -2.14 -5.52 -6.47
N PHE A 5 -1.12 -6.13 -5.87
CA PHE A 5 0.25 -5.58 -5.88
C PHE A 5 0.81 -5.39 -7.29
N ARG A 6 0.44 -6.28 -8.23
CA ARG A 6 0.78 -6.15 -9.65
C ARG A 6 0.26 -4.85 -10.27
N HIS A 7 -0.90 -4.38 -9.82
CA HIS A 7 -1.56 -3.17 -10.29
C HIS A 7 -1.15 -1.91 -9.52
N MET A 8 -0.42 -2.06 -8.41
CA MET A 8 0.10 -0.96 -7.58
C MET A 8 1.61 -0.76 -7.74
N SER A 9 2.24 -1.44 -8.71
CA SER A 9 3.70 -1.41 -8.86
C SER A 9 4.24 -0.02 -9.11
N ASP A 10 3.49 0.84 -9.81
CA ASP A 10 3.77 2.25 -10.01
C ASP A 10 3.70 3.06 -8.71
N ILE A 11 2.65 2.87 -7.91
CA ILE A 11 2.45 3.56 -6.62
C ILE A 11 3.54 3.16 -5.62
N LEU A 12 3.87 1.87 -5.57
CA LEU A 12 4.93 1.34 -4.70
C LEU A 12 6.30 1.90 -5.08
N LYS A 13 6.60 1.97 -6.38
CA LYS A 13 7.82 2.62 -6.89
C LYS A 13 7.88 4.10 -6.53
N GLU A 14 6.77 4.82 -6.65
CA GLU A 14 6.69 6.24 -6.28
C GLU A 14 6.93 6.45 -4.77
N ALA A 15 6.49 5.51 -3.93
CA ALA A 15 6.78 5.50 -2.51
C ALA A 15 8.24 5.09 -2.18
N GLY A 16 9.02 4.64 -3.18
CA GLY A 16 10.38 4.12 -2.99
C GLY A 16 10.40 2.75 -2.31
N ILE A 17 9.31 1.98 -2.43
CA ILE A 17 9.15 0.67 -1.79
C ILE A 17 9.41 -0.42 -2.82
N GLU A 18 10.58 -1.05 -2.73
CA GLU A 18 10.73 -2.40 -3.26
C GLU A 18 10.07 -3.35 -2.28
N VAL A 19 9.03 -4.07 -2.71
CA VAL A 19 8.35 -5.05 -1.86
C VAL A 19 9.21 -6.32 -1.84
N PRO A 20 10.01 -6.56 -0.78
CA PRO A 20 10.75 -7.81 -0.67
C PRO A 20 9.73 -8.91 -0.40
N ALA A 21 10.00 -10.13 -0.90
CA ALA A 21 9.10 -11.26 -0.68
C ALA A 21 8.77 -11.47 0.81
N ASP A 22 9.72 -11.15 1.69
CA ASP A 22 9.63 -11.33 3.14
C ASP A 22 8.69 -10.32 3.82
N ASN A 23 8.67 -9.05 3.39
CA ASN A 23 7.84 -8.00 4.02
C ASN A 23 6.46 -7.82 3.36
N LYS A 24 6.16 -8.62 2.33
CA LYS A 24 4.93 -8.49 1.53
C LYS A 24 3.65 -8.56 2.36
N ARG A 25 3.63 -9.38 3.42
CA ARG A 25 2.47 -9.50 4.34
C ARG A 25 2.29 -8.27 5.22
N GLU A 26 3.38 -7.63 5.62
CA GLU A 26 3.33 -6.42 6.45
C GLU A 26 2.93 -5.21 5.63
N VAL A 27 3.45 -5.09 4.41
CA VAL A 27 3.02 -4.08 3.44
C VAL A 27 1.53 -4.24 3.14
N ASP A 28 1.04 -5.47 2.95
CA ASP A 28 -0.39 -5.74 2.74
C ASP A 28 -1.23 -5.29 3.94
N ARG A 29 -0.81 -5.61 5.18
CA ARG A 29 -1.47 -5.13 6.40
C ARG A 29 -1.47 -3.62 6.53
N LEU A 30 -0.35 -2.98 6.21
CA LEU A 30 -0.22 -1.53 6.22
C LEU A 30 -1.19 -0.89 5.22
N ILE A 31 -1.26 -1.40 3.99
CA ILE A 31 -2.19 -0.89 2.98
C ILE A 31 -3.64 -0.99 3.47
N HIS A 32 -4.05 -2.14 4.01
CA HIS A 32 -5.38 -2.33 4.60
C HIS A 32 -5.66 -1.30 5.71
N SER A 33 -4.68 -1.06 6.58
CA SER A 33 -4.78 -0.05 7.64
C SER A 33 -4.89 1.38 7.11
N ILE A 34 -4.17 1.73 6.03
CA ILE A 34 -4.22 3.07 5.43
C ILE A 34 -5.57 3.33 4.77
N VAL A 35 -6.13 2.33 4.08
CA VAL A 35 -7.43 2.48 3.42
C VAL A 35 -8.63 2.23 4.34
N GLY A 36 -8.38 1.86 5.60
CA GLY A 36 -9.43 1.58 6.59
C GLY A 36 -10.30 0.37 6.24
N VAL A 37 -9.74 -0.62 5.55
CA VAL A 37 -10.44 -1.84 5.13
C VAL A 37 -9.94 -3.02 5.97
N ASP A 38 -10.87 -3.86 6.43
CA ASP A 38 -10.53 -5.05 7.21
C ASP A 38 -9.53 -5.96 6.51
N TYR A 39 -8.56 -6.45 7.28
CA TYR A 39 -7.50 -7.30 6.77
C TYR A 39 -8.06 -8.57 6.11
N LYS A 40 -7.48 -8.96 4.97
CA LYS A 40 -7.92 -10.02 4.04
C LYS A 40 -9.09 -9.65 3.11
N ASN A 41 -9.58 -8.41 3.12
CA ASN A 41 -10.56 -7.93 2.14
C ASN A 41 -9.91 -7.28 0.90
N CYS A 42 -9.19 -8.10 0.13
CA CYS A 42 -8.49 -7.70 -1.10
C CYS A 42 -9.33 -6.85 -2.09
N PRO A 43 -10.58 -7.24 -2.44
CA PRO A 43 -11.35 -6.52 -3.44
C PRO A 43 -11.72 -5.10 -3.01
N SER A 44 -12.15 -4.94 -1.76
CA SER A 44 -12.47 -3.63 -1.18
C SER A 44 -11.23 -2.76 -1.07
N THR A 45 -10.11 -3.32 -0.61
CA THR A 45 -8.83 -2.61 -0.54
C THR A 45 -8.41 -2.08 -1.90
N TRP A 46 -8.45 -2.91 -2.94
CA TRP A 46 -8.09 -2.48 -4.29
C TRP A 46 -9.04 -1.41 -4.85
N LYS A 47 -10.35 -1.52 -4.60
CA LYS A 47 -11.33 -0.51 -5.03
C LYS A 47 -11.01 0.86 -4.43
N THR A 48 -10.67 0.90 -3.15
CA THR A 48 -10.31 2.14 -2.45
C THR A 48 -8.97 2.69 -2.95
N VAL A 49 -7.94 1.85 -3.07
CA VAL A 49 -6.64 2.29 -3.62
C VAL A 49 -6.79 2.83 -5.04
N LYS A 50 -7.54 2.15 -5.91
CA LYS A 50 -7.79 2.61 -7.28
C LYS A 50 -8.51 3.96 -7.29
N GLY A 51 -9.49 4.15 -6.41
CA GLY A 51 -10.18 5.44 -6.26
C GLY A 51 -9.23 6.55 -5.83
N GLN A 52 -8.39 6.30 -4.82
CA GLN A 52 -7.38 7.26 -4.36
C GLN A 52 -6.29 7.51 -5.41
N GLY A 53 -5.92 6.50 -6.19
CA GLY A 53 -4.90 6.60 -7.24
C GLY A 53 -5.37 7.36 -8.50
N ALA A 54 -6.68 7.50 -8.70
CA ALA A 54 -7.24 8.23 -9.83
C ALA A 54 -7.17 9.76 -9.64
N ASP A 55 -7.22 10.22 -8.39
CA ASP A 55 -7.05 11.63 -8.04
C ASP A 55 -5.60 11.92 -7.65
N LYS A 56 -4.98 12.92 -8.26
CA LYS A 56 -3.56 13.25 -8.06
C LYS A 56 -3.26 13.67 -6.61
N ALA A 57 -4.17 14.40 -5.96
CA ALA A 57 -4.00 14.84 -4.58
C ALA A 57 -4.15 13.65 -3.61
N LEU A 58 -5.17 12.81 -3.80
CA LEU A 58 -5.36 11.60 -2.99
C LEU A 58 -4.21 10.60 -3.16
N ARG A 59 -3.71 10.41 -4.39
CA ARG A 59 -2.54 9.59 -4.67
C ARG A 59 -1.32 10.08 -3.90
N THR A 60 -1.07 11.38 -3.92
CA THR A 60 0.07 11.99 -3.21
C THR A 60 -0.02 11.73 -1.70
N ILE A 61 -1.22 11.87 -1.12
CA ILE A 61 -1.47 11.57 0.29
C ILE A 61 -1.23 10.09 0.58
N PHE A 62 -1.78 9.20 -0.25
CA PHE A 62 -1.61 7.75 -0.10
C PHE A 62 -0.15 7.33 -0.17
N VAL A 63 0.63 7.83 -1.14
CA VAL A 63 2.07 7.57 -1.28
C VAL A 63 2.83 8.04 -0.04
N LYS A 64 2.50 9.23 0.48
CA LYS A 64 3.15 9.78 1.69
C LYS A 64 2.88 8.92 2.92
N GLU A 65 1.63 8.49 3.13
CA GLU A 65 1.22 7.61 4.22
C GLU A 65 1.88 6.23 4.12
N LEU A 66 1.92 5.68 2.90
CA LEU A 66 2.56 4.39 2.63
C LEU A 66 4.05 4.43 2.91
N LYS A 67 4.75 5.49 2.47
CA LYS A 67 6.17 5.70 2.75
C LYS A 67 6.44 5.86 4.24
N ARG A 68 5.59 6.60 4.96
CA ARG A 68 5.69 6.80 6.42
C ARG A 68 5.53 5.48 7.17
N GLY A 69 4.50 4.71 6.86
CA GLY A 69 4.25 3.40 7.47
C GLY A 69 5.37 2.40 7.17
N PHE A 70 5.85 2.37 5.93
CA PHE A 70 6.92 1.47 5.52
C PHE A 70 8.25 1.78 6.20
N SER A 71 8.62 3.07 6.35
CA SER A 71 9.81 3.45 7.11
C SER A 71 9.73 3.00 8.58
N GLY A 72 8.53 2.96 9.16
CA GLY A 72 8.30 2.40 10.50
C GLY A 72 8.50 0.88 10.57
N LEU A 73 8.17 0.14 9.51
CA LEU A 73 8.43 -1.30 9.40
C LEU A 73 9.94 -1.58 9.25
N ALA A 74 10.63 -0.83 8.38
CA ALA A 74 12.07 -1.00 8.14
C ALA A 74 12.95 -0.73 9.36
N LYS A 75 12.50 0.12 10.30
CA LYS A 75 13.21 0.41 11.57
C LYS A 75 12.99 -0.65 12.65
N LYS A 76 12.06 -1.58 12.44
CA LYS A 76 11.71 -2.65 13.39
C LYS A 76 12.39 -3.98 13.09
N SER A 77 13.13 -4.07 11.97
CA SER A 77 13.89 -5.25 11.54
C SER A 77 15.38 -5.12 11.86
#